data_AF-A0A7Y8LK79-F1
#
_entry.id   AF-A0A7Y8LK79-F1
#
_cell.length_a   1.000
_cell.length_b   1.000
_cell.length_c   1.000
_cell.angle_alpha   90.00
_cell.angle_beta   90.00
_cell.angle_gamma   90.00
#
_symmetry.space_group_name_H-M   'P 1'
#
loop_
_entity.id
_entity.type
_entity.pdbx_description
1 polymer ?
#
loop_
_entity_poly.entity_id
_entity_poly.type
_entity_poly.pdbx_seq_one_letter_code
_entity_poly.pdbx_strand_id
1 'polypeptide(L)'
;MRNTFFIAFTIAMCSVLLFLQVNCTQQVEQKPLTQEELIARGSYIVNSSGCGDCHTPKIMSPNGPVEDTTRFLSGFPAEDKLPPLDLKTVAPGNWYVTEKNLAAWVGPWGISYASNITPDNETGIGTLSEEMFIKTIREGKLMGVGRPLLPPMPWPMFARKTDEDLKAIYAYLMSIKPVKNKVPDPVPPPKLAEYFSKK
;
A
#
# COMPACT_ATOMS: atom_id res chain seq x y z
N MET A 1 24.20 -39.28 -54.92
CA MET A 1 25.16 -39.06 -53.80
C MET A 1 25.14 -37.64 -53.21
N ARG A 2 24.71 -36.59 -53.95
CA ARG A 2 24.70 -35.20 -53.44
C ARG A 2 23.56 -34.88 -52.45
N ASN A 3 22.41 -35.55 -52.57
CA ASN A 3 21.24 -35.35 -51.68
C ASN A 3 21.39 -36.01 -50.31
N THR A 4 22.05 -37.17 -50.22
CA THR A 4 22.25 -37.87 -48.93
C THR A 4 23.18 -37.12 -48.00
N PHE A 5 24.20 -36.44 -48.55
CA PHE A 5 25.08 -35.56 -47.77
C PHE A 5 24.37 -34.31 -47.25
N PHE A 6 23.51 -33.69 -48.06
CA PHE A 6 22.74 -32.51 -47.63
C PHE A 6 21.74 -32.86 -46.52
N ILE A 7 21.03 -33.98 -46.64
CA ILE A 7 20.06 -34.44 -45.64
C ILE A 7 20.77 -34.77 -44.31
N ALA A 8 21.90 -35.47 -44.36
CA ALA A 8 22.69 -35.80 -43.16
C ALA A 8 23.23 -34.53 -42.46
N PHE A 9 23.64 -33.51 -43.22
CA PHE A 9 24.14 -32.25 -42.68
C PHE A 9 23.01 -31.42 -42.04
N THR A 10 21.82 -31.36 -42.66
CA THR A 10 20.66 -30.70 -42.07
C THR A 10 20.13 -31.40 -40.82
N ILE A 11 20.14 -32.73 -40.78
CA ILE A 11 19.72 -33.48 -39.60
C ILE A 11 20.71 -33.24 -38.45
N ALA A 12 22.02 -33.30 -38.71
CA ALA A 12 23.03 -33.03 -37.69
C ALA A 12 22.93 -31.60 -37.12
N MET A 13 22.66 -30.60 -37.96
CA MET A 13 22.52 -29.20 -37.52
C MET A 13 21.22 -28.97 -36.73
N CYS A 14 20.11 -29.62 -37.10
CA CYS A 14 18.87 -29.61 -36.31
C CYS A 14 19.05 -30.30 -34.95
N SER A 15 19.80 -31.40 -34.88
CA SER A 15 20.11 -32.10 -33.63
C SER A 15 20.91 -31.22 -32.68
N VAL A 16 21.97 -30.56 -33.16
CA VAL A 16 22.80 -29.67 -32.33
C VAL A 16 22.00 -28.47 -31.80
N LEU A 17 21.11 -27.90 -32.62
CA LEU A 17 20.21 -26.82 -32.20
C LEU A 17 19.18 -27.27 -31.16
N LEU A 18 18.64 -28.49 -31.29
CA LEU A 18 17.76 -29.10 -30.28
C LEU A 18 18.50 -29.35 -28.96
N PHE A 19 19.75 -29.84 -28.99
CA PHE A 19 20.55 -30.05 -27.78
C PHE A 19 20.96 -28.74 -27.08
N LEU A 20 21.15 -27.64 -27.82
CA LEU A 20 21.43 -26.32 -27.24
C LEU A 20 20.21 -25.70 -26.53
N GLN A 21 18.98 -26.05 -26.93
CA GLN A 21 17.77 -25.54 -26.28
C GLN A 21 17.44 -26.29 -24.97
N VAL A 22 17.82 -27.57 -24.85
CA VAL A 22 17.56 -28.39 -23.64
C VAL A 22 18.44 -27.98 -22.46
N ASN A 23 19.65 -27.46 -22.71
CA ASN A 23 20.59 -27.05 -21.64
C ASN A 23 20.32 -25.66 -21.05
N CYS A 24 19.32 -24.92 -21.55
CA CYS A 24 19.02 -23.57 -21.08
C CYS A 24 17.83 -23.50 -20.11
N THR A 25 17.24 -24.64 -19.74
CA THR A 25 16.16 -24.72 -18.75
C THR A 25 16.69 -25.20 -17.41
N GLN A 26 17.65 -24.46 -16.84
CA GLN A 26 17.88 -24.56 -15.40
C GLN A 26 16.68 -23.86 -14.75
N GLN A 27 15.74 -24.65 -14.21
CA GLN A 27 14.72 -24.12 -13.32
C GLN A 27 15.46 -23.47 -12.14
N VAL A 28 15.56 -22.14 -12.14
CA VAL A 28 16.02 -21.41 -10.97
C VAL A 28 14.95 -21.63 -9.92
N GLU A 29 15.17 -22.60 -9.03
CA GLU A 29 14.35 -22.82 -7.86
C GLU A 29 14.39 -21.51 -7.05
N GLN A 30 13.32 -20.73 -7.10
CA GLN A 30 13.23 -19.49 -6.34
C GLN A 30 13.14 -19.84 -4.86
N LYS A 31 14.28 -19.77 -4.16
CA LYS A 31 14.33 -19.86 -2.71
C LYS A 31 13.47 -18.73 -2.11
N PRO A 32 12.64 -19.00 -1.08
CA PRO A 32 11.93 -17.95 -0.36
C PRO A 32 12.89 -16.89 0.18
N LEU A 33 12.49 -15.62 0.10
CA LEU A 33 13.25 -14.52 0.69
C LEU A 33 13.42 -14.72 2.20
N THR A 34 14.60 -14.37 2.69
CA THR A 34 14.88 -14.24 4.12
C THR A 34 14.12 -13.06 4.72
N GLN A 35 14.04 -13.00 6.06
CA GLN A 35 13.38 -11.89 6.75
C GLN A 35 14.01 -10.52 6.40
N GLU A 36 15.34 -10.47 6.30
CA GLU A 36 16.07 -9.24 5.95
C GLU A 36 15.76 -8.80 4.52
N GLU A 37 15.71 -9.74 3.57
CA GLU A 37 15.33 -9.47 2.18
C GLU A 37 13.86 -9.02 2.06
N LEU A 38 12.95 -9.61 2.84
CA LEU A 38 11.56 -9.17 2.94
C LEU A 38 11.46 -7.73 3.45
N ILE A 39 12.19 -7.39 4.51
CA ILE A 39 12.23 -6.03 5.05
C ILE A 39 12.80 -5.05 4.02
N ALA A 40 13.90 -5.40 3.34
CA ALA A 40 14.51 -4.57 2.31
C ALA A 40 13.55 -4.34 1.11
N ARG A 41 12.91 -5.41 0.64
CA ARG A 41 11.90 -5.34 -0.43
C ARG A 41 10.68 -4.53 0.01
N GLY A 42 10.22 -4.72 1.23
CA GLY A 42 9.10 -3.98 1.80
C GLY A 42 9.39 -2.50 1.92
N SER A 43 10.59 -2.15 2.40
CA SER A 43 11.09 -0.78 2.45
C SER A 43 11.06 -0.14 1.06
N TYR A 44 11.61 -0.82 0.05
CA TYR A 44 11.55 -0.33 -1.33
C TYR A 44 10.11 -0.08 -1.78
N ILE A 45 9.19 -1.02 -1.56
CA ILE A 45 7.80 -0.89 -2.00
C ILE A 45 7.08 0.25 -1.26
N VAL A 46 7.19 0.31 0.07
CA VAL A 46 6.49 1.31 0.89
C VAL A 46 6.97 2.73 0.57
N ASN A 47 8.28 2.90 0.40
CA ASN A 47 8.87 4.22 0.12
C ASN A 47 8.71 4.63 -1.36
N SER A 48 8.57 3.70 -2.30
CA SER A 48 8.37 4.02 -3.73
C SER A 48 6.91 4.06 -4.18
N SER A 49 5.98 3.44 -3.43
CA SER A 49 4.55 3.37 -3.79
C SER A 49 3.70 4.44 -3.10
N GLY A 50 4.31 5.47 -2.49
CA GLY A 50 3.59 6.62 -1.93
C GLY A 50 2.80 6.32 -0.66
N CYS A 51 3.18 5.31 0.14
CA CYS A 51 2.47 5.02 1.39
C CYS A 51 2.54 6.21 2.36
N GLY A 52 3.69 6.88 2.43
CA GLY A 52 3.92 8.06 3.29
C GLY A 52 3.14 9.31 2.85
N ASP A 53 2.73 9.41 1.58
CA ASP A 53 1.98 10.55 1.07
C ASP A 53 0.69 10.77 1.88
N CYS A 54 0.01 9.68 2.24
CA CYS A 54 -1.21 9.71 3.04
C CYS A 54 -0.98 9.35 4.51
N HIS A 55 -0.08 8.40 4.79
CA HIS A 55 0.09 7.85 6.13
C HIS A 55 1.15 8.58 6.96
N THR A 56 1.89 9.54 6.44
CA THR A 56 2.84 10.34 7.22
C THR A 56 2.36 11.79 7.31
N PRO A 57 2.19 12.38 8.52
CA PRO A 57 1.93 13.81 8.66
C PRO A 57 2.96 14.67 7.92
N LYS A 58 2.57 15.88 7.52
CA LYS A 58 3.46 16.80 6.81
C LYS A 58 3.82 17.99 7.70
N ILE A 59 5.06 18.46 7.55
CA ILE A 59 5.56 19.70 8.14
C ILE A 59 5.95 20.66 7.01
N MET A 60 5.77 21.97 7.25
CA MET A 60 6.11 22.98 6.25
C MET A 60 7.62 23.27 6.27
N SER A 61 8.30 23.03 5.16
CA SER A 61 9.68 23.46 4.93
C SER A 61 9.72 24.73 4.04
N PRO A 62 10.87 25.41 3.91
CA PRO A 62 11.02 26.51 2.96
C PRO A 62 10.68 26.15 1.49
N ASN A 63 10.79 24.87 1.13
CA ASN A 63 10.51 24.38 -0.22
C ASN A 63 9.12 23.72 -0.36
N GLY A 64 8.24 23.90 0.64
CA GLY A 64 6.91 23.29 0.68
C GLY A 64 6.79 22.16 1.71
N PRO A 65 5.63 21.49 1.75
CA PRO A 65 5.36 20.44 2.72
C PRO A 65 6.25 19.22 2.47
N VAL A 66 6.86 18.71 3.53
CA VAL A 66 7.65 17.47 3.54
C VAL A 66 7.12 16.53 4.61
N GLU A 67 7.44 15.24 4.51
CA GLU A 67 7.08 14.26 5.53
C GLU A 67 7.72 14.56 6.88
N ASP A 68 6.90 14.47 7.94
CA ASP A 68 7.38 14.43 9.31
C ASP A 68 7.92 13.03 9.61
N THR A 69 9.23 12.86 9.45
CA THR A 69 9.92 11.59 9.70
C THR A 69 9.87 11.16 11.17
N THR A 70 9.56 12.06 12.10
CA THR A 70 9.39 11.70 13.52
C THR A 70 8.06 10.96 13.77
N ARG A 71 7.12 11.10 12.84
CA ARG A 71 5.76 10.52 12.85
C ARG A 71 5.50 9.66 11.62
N PHE A 72 6.54 9.11 11.02
CA PHE A 72 6.49 8.30 9.81
C PHE A 72 5.41 7.21 9.90
N LEU A 73 4.50 7.18 8.91
CA LEU A 73 3.41 6.21 8.78
C LEU A 73 2.39 6.15 9.94
N SER A 74 2.34 7.18 10.79
CA SER A 74 1.43 7.26 11.94
C SER A 74 0.00 7.70 11.62
N GLY A 75 -0.32 8.03 10.37
CA GLY A 75 -1.66 8.44 9.91
C GLY A 75 -1.99 9.89 10.20
N PHE A 76 -3.29 10.21 10.23
CA PHE A 76 -3.78 11.54 10.59
C PHE A 76 -3.48 11.88 12.06
N PRO A 77 -2.91 13.05 12.38
CA PRO A 77 -2.66 13.45 13.77
C PRO A 77 -3.94 13.45 14.62
N ALA A 78 -3.95 12.71 15.73
CA ALA A 78 -5.13 12.60 16.60
C ALA A 78 -5.59 13.95 17.19
N GLU A 79 -4.66 14.88 17.34
CA GLU A 79 -4.87 16.22 17.86
C GLU A 79 -5.42 17.22 16.82
N ASP A 80 -5.33 16.89 15.54
CA ASP A 80 -5.76 17.79 14.47
C ASP A 80 -7.29 17.75 14.28
N LYS A 81 -7.83 18.88 13.84
CA LYS A 81 -9.23 19.03 13.45
C LYS A 81 -9.30 19.47 12.01
N LEU A 82 -10.30 18.98 11.29
CA LEU A 82 -10.55 19.48 9.95
C LEU A 82 -10.97 20.95 10.00
N PRO A 83 -10.47 21.79 9.08
CA PRO A 83 -10.96 23.15 8.97
C PRO A 83 -12.44 23.16 8.60
N PRO A 84 -13.16 24.27 8.85
CA PRO A 84 -14.53 24.43 8.39
C PRO A 84 -14.64 24.18 6.88
N LEU A 85 -15.71 23.49 6.47
CA LEU A 85 -15.95 23.10 5.09
C LEU A 85 -17.35 23.53 4.65
N ASP A 86 -17.48 24.12 3.47
CA ASP A 86 -18.77 24.25 2.81
C ASP A 86 -19.17 22.88 2.23
N LEU A 87 -20.22 22.26 2.78
CA LEU A 87 -20.71 20.95 2.35
C LEU A 87 -21.11 20.90 0.88
N LYS A 88 -21.40 22.04 0.24
CA LYS A 88 -21.65 22.11 -1.21
C LYS A 88 -20.45 21.67 -2.03
N THR A 89 -19.23 21.83 -1.51
CA THR A 89 -17.98 21.42 -2.18
C THR A 89 -17.80 19.90 -2.25
N VAL A 90 -18.57 19.14 -1.46
CA VAL A 90 -18.55 17.66 -1.42
C VAL A 90 -19.91 17.05 -1.72
N ALA A 91 -20.86 17.85 -2.21
CA ALA A 91 -22.16 17.37 -2.68
C ALA A 91 -22.00 16.41 -3.87
N PRO A 92 -22.97 15.51 -4.12
CA PRO A 92 -22.94 14.61 -5.28
C PRO A 92 -22.63 15.36 -6.58
N GLY A 93 -21.64 14.88 -7.34
CA GLY A 93 -21.09 15.55 -8.52
C GLY A 93 -19.72 16.20 -8.28
N ASN A 94 -19.37 16.48 -7.04
CA ASN A 94 -18.01 16.84 -6.63
C ASN A 94 -17.24 15.60 -6.13
N TRP A 95 -15.91 15.68 -6.13
CA TRP A 95 -15.05 14.53 -5.82
C TRP A 95 -14.76 14.45 -4.32
N TYR A 96 -13.87 15.30 -3.82
CA TYR A 96 -13.53 15.39 -2.40
C TYR A 96 -12.69 16.64 -2.13
N VAL A 97 -12.61 17.00 -0.85
CA VAL A 97 -11.65 17.95 -0.31
C VAL A 97 -10.68 17.19 0.59
N THR A 98 -9.40 17.55 0.52
CA THR A 98 -8.35 16.99 1.38
C THR A 98 -7.93 17.99 2.45
N GLU A 99 -7.51 17.48 3.60
CA GLU A 99 -6.83 18.25 4.63
C GLU A 99 -5.39 18.59 4.21
N LYS A 100 -4.80 19.65 4.79
CA LYS A 100 -3.48 20.23 4.41
C LYS A 100 -2.31 19.24 4.50
N ASN A 101 -2.39 18.22 5.35
CA ASN A 101 -1.35 17.20 5.55
C ASN A 101 -1.58 15.95 4.70
N LEU A 102 -2.58 15.97 3.80
CA LEU A 102 -2.97 14.83 2.96
C LEU A 102 -3.28 13.57 3.76
N ALA A 103 -3.82 13.70 4.97
CA ALA A 103 -4.12 12.57 5.84
C ALA A 103 -5.63 12.43 6.17
N ALA A 104 -6.47 13.31 5.64
CA ALA A 104 -7.92 13.20 5.78
C ALA A 104 -8.65 13.73 4.55
N TRP A 105 -9.80 13.12 4.24
CA TRP A 105 -10.60 13.45 3.06
C TRP A 105 -12.07 13.53 3.42
N VAL A 106 -12.75 14.46 2.77
CA VAL A 106 -14.19 14.64 2.86
C VAL A 106 -14.77 14.48 1.47
N GLY A 107 -15.69 13.55 1.30
CA GLY A 107 -16.37 13.30 0.03
C GLY A 107 -17.78 12.76 0.23
N PRO A 108 -18.45 12.29 -0.84
CA PRO A 108 -19.78 11.71 -0.76
C PRO A 108 -19.90 10.49 0.18
N TRP A 109 -18.78 9.86 0.55
CA TRP A 109 -18.70 8.76 1.51
C TRP A 109 -18.58 9.22 2.98
N GLY A 110 -18.45 10.53 3.24
CA GLY A 110 -18.21 11.09 4.56
C GLY A 110 -16.77 11.55 4.76
N ILE A 111 -16.27 11.47 5.98
CA ILE A 111 -14.88 11.75 6.35
C ILE A 111 -14.12 10.45 6.49
N SER A 112 -12.98 10.35 5.82
CA SER A 112 -11.99 9.29 6.01
C SER A 112 -10.67 9.87 6.49
N TYR A 113 -9.97 9.12 7.35
CA TYR A 113 -8.67 9.45 7.89
C TYR A 113 -7.67 8.35 7.53
N ALA A 114 -6.46 8.74 7.11
CA ALA A 114 -5.36 7.79 6.95
C ALA A 114 -5.02 7.17 8.31
N SER A 115 -5.00 5.85 8.37
CA SER A 115 -4.78 5.11 9.61
C SER A 115 -3.31 5.10 10.03
N ASN A 116 -3.04 4.88 11.30
CA ASN A 116 -1.71 4.55 11.78
C ASN A 116 -1.35 3.12 11.33
N ILE A 117 -0.31 2.97 10.50
CA ILE A 117 0.14 1.66 10.00
C ILE A 117 1.50 1.25 10.56
N THR A 118 1.94 1.90 11.65
CA THR A 118 3.11 1.48 12.42
C THR A 118 2.79 0.24 13.28
N PRO A 119 3.79 -0.47 13.83
CA PRO A 119 3.55 -1.67 14.63
C PRO A 119 3.14 -1.37 16.08
N ASP A 120 2.61 -0.16 16.35
CA ASP A 120 2.03 0.15 17.65
C ASP A 120 0.82 -0.77 17.92
N ASN A 121 0.80 -1.41 19.09
CA ASN A 121 -0.21 -2.42 19.43
C ASN A 121 -1.58 -1.82 19.80
N GLU A 122 -1.61 -0.57 20.27
CA GLU A 122 -2.85 0.06 20.75
C GLU A 122 -3.56 0.85 19.65
N THR A 123 -2.78 1.49 18.78
CA THR A 123 -3.28 2.49 17.83
C THR A 123 -2.87 2.22 16.39
N GLY A 124 -1.87 1.36 16.17
CA GLY A 124 -1.38 0.94 14.85
C GLY A 124 -1.84 -0.45 14.45
N ILE A 125 -1.04 -1.13 13.62
CA ILE A 125 -1.32 -2.49 13.11
C ILE A 125 -0.58 -3.59 13.88
N GLY A 126 0.05 -3.28 15.03
CA GLY A 126 0.94 -4.23 15.74
C GLY A 126 0.28 -5.54 16.17
N THR A 127 -1.05 -5.55 16.36
CA THR A 127 -1.84 -6.74 16.71
C THR A 127 -2.37 -7.51 15.51
N LEU A 128 -2.20 -6.99 14.28
CA LEU A 128 -2.67 -7.61 13.06
C LEU A 128 -1.66 -8.67 12.60
N SER A 129 -2.07 -9.94 12.52
CA SER A 129 -1.22 -10.98 11.91
C SER A 129 -0.96 -10.70 10.42
N GLU A 130 0.15 -11.21 9.88
CA GLU A 130 0.47 -11.13 8.44
C GLU A 130 -0.69 -11.57 7.55
N GLU A 131 -1.30 -12.73 7.84
CA GLU A 131 -2.44 -13.26 7.08
C GLU A 131 -3.60 -12.27 7.04
N MET A 132 -3.94 -11.68 8.19
CA MET A 132 -5.01 -10.71 8.30
C MET A 132 -4.67 -9.38 7.62
N PHE A 133 -3.40 -8.96 7.62
CA PHE A 133 -2.93 -7.81 6.85
C PHE A 133 -3.13 -8.06 5.36
N ILE A 134 -2.67 -9.20 4.85
CA ILE A 134 -2.83 -9.59 3.44
C ILE A 134 -4.31 -9.62 3.08
N LYS A 135 -5.15 -10.28 3.89
CA LYS A 135 -6.60 -10.35 3.68
C LYS A 135 -7.25 -8.96 3.68
N THR A 136 -6.83 -8.07 4.57
CA THR A 136 -7.30 -6.68 4.63
C THR A 136 -7.05 -5.95 3.32
N ILE A 137 -5.86 -6.08 2.76
CA ILE A 137 -5.48 -5.43 1.50
C ILE A 137 -6.18 -6.08 0.30
N ARG A 138 -6.23 -7.42 0.23
CA ARG A 138 -6.87 -8.17 -0.87
C ARG A 138 -8.36 -7.86 -0.98
N GLU A 139 -9.05 -7.84 0.16
CA GLU A 139 -10.51 -7.66 0.22
C GLU A 139 -10.94 -6.19 0.31
N GLY A 140 -9.99 -5.28 0.56
CA GLY A 140 -10.30 -3.87 0.78
C GLY A 140 -11.21 -3.65 1.99
N LYS A 141 -11.08 -4.48 3.03
CA LYS A 141 -11.92 -4.44 4.24
C LYS A 141 -11.06 -4.45 5.48
N LEU A 142 -11.38 -3.62 6.47
CA LEU A 142 -10.69 -3.60 7.75
C LEU A 142 -10.73 -5.01 8.40
N MET A 143 -9.57 -5.54 8.77
CA MET A 143 -9.41 -6.92 9.27
C MET A 143 -10.04 -7.98 8.33
N GLY A 144 -10.10 -7.70 7.03
CA GLY A 144 -10.66 -8.59 6.01
C GLY A 144 -12.17 -8.89 6.12
N VAL A 145 -12.90 -8.33 7.08
CA VAL A 145 -14.34 -8.62 7.31
C VAL A 145 -15.16 -7.39 7.69
N GLY A 146 -14.53 -6.37 8.27
CA GLY A 146 -15.20 -5.18 8.76
C GLY A 146 -15.61 -4.23 7.62
N ARG A 147 -15.71 -2.94 7.97
CA ARG A 147 -16.02 -1.89 7.00
C ARG A 147 -15.01 -1.88 5.84
N PRO A 148 -15.39 -1.38 4.66
CA PRO A 148 -14.44 -1.10 3.58
C PRO A 148 -13.30 -0.19 4.02
N LEU A 149 -12.12 -0.38 3.44
CA LEU A 149 -11.07 0.63 3.40
C LEU A 149 -11.61 1.83 2.62
N LEU A 150 -11.61 2.99 3.25
CA LEU A 150 -12.30 4.16 2.72
C LEU A 150 -11.42 4.90 1.71
N PRO A 151 -12.03 5.60 0.74
CA PRO A 151 -11.28 6.43 -0.20
C PRO A 151 -10.43 7.49 0.53
N PRO A 152 -9.31 7.92 -0.05
CA PRO A 152 -8.79 7.55 -1.36
C PRO A 152 -7.80 6.37 -1.30
N MET A 153 -7.76 5.59 -0.21
CA MET A 153 -6.79 4.49 -0.05
C MET A 153 -6.79 3.58 -1.29
N PRO A 154 -5.68 3.48 -2.05
CA PRO A 154 -5.66 2.78 -3.33
C PRO A 154 -5.48 1.26 -3.15
N TRP A 155 -6.26 0.67 -2.25
CA TRP A 155 -6.21 -0.75 -1.94
C TRP A 155 -6.37 -1.67 -3.17
N PRO A 156 -7.15 -1.36 -4.25
CA PRO A 156 -7.22 -2.23 -5.42
C PRO A 156 -5.90 -2.31 -6.19
N MET A 157 -5.04 -1.29 -6.08
CA MET A 157 -3.68 -1.35 -6.63
C MET A 157 -2.82 -2.33 -5.82
N PHE A 158 -2.84 -2.20 -4.50
CA PHE A 158 -2.09 -3.08 -3.60
C PHE A 158 -2.61 -4.52 -3.61
N ALA A 159 -3.92 -4.72 -3.75
CA ALA A 159 -4.58 -6.02 -3.89
C ALA A 159 -4.17 -6.80 -5.15
N ARG A 160 -3.40 -6.20 -6.07
CA ARG A 160 -2.83 -6.87 -7.25
C ARG A 160 -1.35 -7.22 -7.11
N LYS A 161 -0.69 -6.82 -6.02
CA LYS A 161 0.71 -7.20 -5.76
C LYS A 161 0.84 -8.70 -5.51
N THR A 162 2.03 -9.29 -5.65
CA THR A 162 2.23 -10.71 -5.32
C THR A 162 2.06 -10.94 -3.81
N ASP A 163 1.84 -12.19 -3.37
CA ASP A 163 1.81 -12.49 -1.94
C ASP A 163 3.15 -12.15 -1.28
N GLU A 164 4.26 -12.43 -1.96
CA GLU A 164 5.61 -12.06 -1.50
C GLU A 164 5.78 -10.55 -1.31
N ASP A 165 5.21 -9.72 -2.20
CA ASP A 165 5.21 -8.26 -2.04
C ASP A 165 4.40 -7.81 -0.83
N LEU A 166 3.22 -8.40 -0.60
CA LEU A 166 2.39 -8.04 0.56
C LEU A 166 3.05 -8.49 1.87
N LYS A 167 3.70 -9.65 1.88
CA LYS A 167 4.53 -10.12 3.00
C LYS A 167 5.71 -9.19 3.26
N ALA A 168 6.38 -8.76 2.19
CA ALA A 168 7.49 -7.81 2.30
C ALA A 168 7.02 -6.47 2.88
N ILE A 169 5.90 -5.91 2.39
CA ILE A 169 5.29 -4.70 2.96
C ILE A 169 5.01 -4.90 4.46
N TYR A 170 4.33 -5.98 4.83
CA TYR A 170 4.04 -6.28 6.24
C TYR A 170 5.31 -6.38 7.08
N ALA A 171 6.30 -7.16 6.63
CA ALA A 171 7.59 -7.33 7.30
C ALA A 171 8.29 -5.97 7.55
N TYR A 172 8.29 -5.08 6.56
CA TYR A 172 8.85 -3.75 6.73
C TYR A 172 8.04 -2.91 7.73
N LEU A 173 6.71 -2.86 7.60
CA LEU A 173 5.85 -2.13 8.54
C LEU A 173 6.00 -2.65 9.98
N MET A 174 6.24 -3.95 10.17
CA MET A 174 6.50 -4.51 11.50
C MET A 174 7.92 -4.24 12.03
N SER A 175 8.83 -3.76 11.18
CA SER A 175 10.22 -3.47 11.56
C SER A 175 10.48 -2.00 11.93
N ILE A 176 9.60 -1.07 11.54
CA ILE A 176 9.78 0.36 11.83
C ILE A 176 9.45 0.70 13.29
N LYS A 177 9.87 1.89 13.73
CA LYS A 177 9.56 2.40 15.06
C LYS A 177 8.03 2.54 15.26
N PRO A 178 7.45 1.98 16.35
CA PRO A 178 6.05 2.19 16.65
C PRO A 178 5.78 3.66 17.03
N VAL A 179 4.66 4.20 16.56
CA VAL A 179 4.19 5.54 16.92
C VAL A 179 2.78 5.42 17.48
N LYS A 180 2.59 5.83 18.74
CA LYS A 180 1.27 5.86 19.36
C LYS A 180 0.48 7.06 18.84
N ASN A 181 -0.53 6.82 18.00
CA ASN A 181 -1.39 7.83 17.42
C ASN A 181 -2.79 7.26 17.14
N LYS A 182 -3.78 7.60 17.96
CA LYS A 182 -5.16 7.13 17.80
C LYS A 182 -5.91 8.03 16.81
N VAL A 183 -5.86 7.66 15.55
CA VAL A 183 -6.60 8.31 14.46
C VAL A 183 -8.12 8.32 14.77
N PRO A 184 -8.84 9.43 14.50
CA PRO A 184 -10.29 9.49 14.68
C PRO A 184 -11.05 8.46 13.82
N ASP A 185 -12.22 8.06 14.30
CA ASP A 185 -13.12 7.20 13.52
C ASP A 185 -13.68 7.96 12.31
N PRO A 186 -13.87 7.29 11.16
CA PRO A 186 -14.55 7.87 10.02
C PRO A 186 -15.94 8.39 10.35
N VAL A 187 -16.32 9.51 9.74
CA VAL A 187 -17.63 10.13 9.94
C VAL A 187 -18.51 9.83 8.73
N PRO A 188 -19.68 9.17 8.88
CA PRO A 188 -20.54 8.85 7.75
C PRO A 188 -21.26 10.09 7.21
N PRO A 189 -21.76 10.08 5.95
CA PRO A 189 -22.38 11.25 5.31
C PRO A 189 -23.49 11.94 6.14
N PRO A 190 -24.42 11.23 6.79
CA PRO A 190 -25.48 11.87 7.58
C PRO A 190 -24.99 12.70 8.77
N LYS A 191 -23.74 12.49 9.22
CA LYS A 191 -23.15 13.19 10.37
C LYS A 191 -22.23 14.36 9.98
N LEU A 192 -22.06 14.63 8.69
CA LEU A 192 -21.17 15.71 8.23
C LEU A 192 -21.62 17.10 8.71
N ALA A 193 -22.91 17.40 8.59
CA ALA A 193 -23.45 18.69 9.04
C ALA A 193 -23.24 18.90 10.55
N GLU A 194 -23.48 17.85 11.34
CA GLU A 194 -23.21 17.89 12.78
C GLU A 194 -21.72 18.11 13.06
N TYR A 195 -20.83 17.36 12.40
CA TYR A 195 -19.38 17.45 12.58
C TYR A 195 -18.85 18.87 12.35
N PHE A 196 -19.25 19.53 11.25
CA PHE A 196 -18.79 20.89 10.94
C PHE A 196 -19.58 22.01 11.66
N SER A 197 -20.69 21.68 12.32
CA SER A 197 -21.46 22.64 13.13
C SER A 197 -20.93 22.81 14.55
N LYS A 198 -20.27 21.78 15.10
CA LYS A 198 -19.65 21.80 16.43
C LYS A 198 -18.34 22.61 16.39
N LYS A 199 -18.46 23.91 16.67
CA LYS A 199 -17.33 24.79 16.99
C LYS A 199 -16.98 24.70 18.46
#